data_AF-A0A060CG72-F1
#
_entry.id   AF-A0A060CG72-F1
#
_cell.length_a   1.000
_cell.length_b   1.000
_cell.length_c   1.000
_cell.angle_alpha   90.00
_cell.angle_beta   90.00
_cell.angle_gamma   90.00
#
_symmetry.space_group_name_H-M   'P 1'
#
loop_
_entity.id
_entity.type
_entity.pdbx_description
1 polymer ?
#
loop_
_entity_poly.entity_id
_entity_poly.type
_entity_poly.pdbx_seq_one_letter_code
_entity_poly.pdbx_strand_id
1 'polypeptide(L)'
;MRIAYLINQYPTISHSFIRREIRELERRGLEIGRIAIRGWDGGEVDELDAAERRRTRYVLRGGTTALLVSCLRVLIRRPARLLSALHLAWMMSRRAERPLLVHLVYVAEACRILQWIETDRVDHLHAHFGTNSAEVAL
;
A
#
# COMPACT_ATOMS: atom_id res chain seq x y z
N MET A 1 -5.26 18.19 4.96
CA MET A 1 -4.12 17.35 4.55
C MET A 1 -4.57 15.90 4.60
N ARG A 2 -4.32 15.15 3.53
CA ARG A 2 -4.73 13.76 3.39
C ARG A 2 -3.51 12.85 3.41
N ILE A 3 -3.53 11.87 4.32
CA ILE A 3 -2.43 10.92 4.53
C ILE A 3 -2.92 9.53 4.18
N ALA A 4 -2.17 8.77 3.38
CA ALA A 4 -2.44 7.36 3.16
C ALA A 4 -1.49 6.51 4.00
N TYR A 5 -2.04 5.69 4.89
CA TYR A 5 -1.29 4.71 5.65
C TYR A 5 -1.14 3.45 4.81
N LEU A 6 0.11 3.07 4.51
CA LEU A 6 0.47 1.84 3.83
C LEU A 6 0.98 0.81 4.84
N ILE A 7 0.25 -0.30 4.93
CA ILE A 7 0.49 -1.36 5.91
C ILE A 7 0.57 -2.69 5.15
N ASN A 8 1.46 -3.60 5.54
CA ASN A 8 1.53 -4.89 4.88
C ASN A 8 0.24 -5.72 5.08
N GLN A 9 -0.26 -5.78 6.31
CA GLN A 9 -1.50 -6.50 6.65
C GLN A 9 -2.31 -5.71 7.68
N TYR A 10 -3.58 -5.43 7.36
CA TYR A 10 -4.47 -4.65 8.21
C TYR A 10 -5.96 -4.91 7.92
N PRO A 11 -6.84 -4.89 8.94
CA PRO A 11 -6.57 -4.82 10.38
C PRO A 11 -6.15 -6.19 10.95
N THR A 12 -5.41 -6.14 12.05
CA THR A 12 -4.98 -7.31 12.84
C THR A 12 -5.18 -6.96 14.32
N ILE A 13 -5.51 -7.95 15.17
CA ILE A 13 -5.76 -7.76 16.62
C ILE A 13 -4.58 -7.05 17.31
N SER A 14 -3.34 -7.37 16.92
CA SER A 14 -2.12 -6.74 17.42
C SER A 14 -1.92 -5.28 16.95
N HIS A 15 -2.64 -4.84 15.92
CA HIS A 15 -2.51 -3.49 15.32
C HIS A 15 -3.51 -2.48 15.92
N SER A 16 -3.96 -2.71 17.16
CA SER A 16 -4.82 -1.76 17.88
C SER A 16 -4.17 -0.38 18.05
N PHE A 17 -2.84 -0.31 18.11
CA PHE A 17 -2.09 0.95 18.16
C PHE A 17 -2.26 1.78 16.87
N ILE A 18 -2.17 1.15 15.69
CA ILE A 18 -2.41 1.81 14.39
C ILE A 18 -3.82 2.38 14.36
N ARG A 19 -4.81 1.59 14.80
CA ARG A 19 -6.21 2.02 14.86
C ARG A 19 -6.40 3.23 15.79
N ARG A 20 -5.75 3.23 16.96
CA ARG A 20 -5.82 4.35 17.91
C ARG A 20 -5.17 5.62 17.35
N GLU A 21 -4.01 5.48 16.70
CA GLU A 21 -3.31 6.58 16.05
C GLU A 21 -4.17 7.20 14.95
N ILE A 22 -4.70 6.39 14.03
CA ILE A 22 -5.56 6.87 12.94
C ILE A 22 -6.78 7.61 13.49
N ARG A 23 -7.47 7.05 14.50
CA ARG A 23 -8.64 7.71 15.10
C ARG A 23 -8.29 9.06 15.72
N GLU A 24 -7.15 9.18 16.36
CA GLU A 24 -6.72 10.44 16.98
C GLU A 24 -6.34 11.48 15.93
N LEU A 25 -5.72 11.07 14.82
CA LEU A 25 -5.44 11.95 13.68
C LEU A 25 -6.74 12.40 12.99
N GLU A 26 -7.69 11.49 12.80
CA GLU A 26 -9.03 11.82 12.26
C GLU A 26 -9.77 12.80 13.18
N ARG A 27 -9.68 12.62 14.51
CA ARG A 27 -10.27 13.56 15.50
C ARG A 27 -9.67 14.96 15.42
N ARG A 28 -8.41 15.08 15.00
CA ARG A 28 -7.72 16.35 14.75
C ARG A 28 -8.04 16.96 13.38
N GLY A 29 -8.93 16.33 12.61
CA GLY A 29 -9.38 16.81 11.30
C GLY A 29 -8.51 16.39 10.12
N LEU A 30 -7.60 15.42 10.30
CA LEU A 30 -6.83 14.84 9.19
C LEU A 30 -7.63 13.74 8.48
N GLU A 31 -7.53 13.70 7.16
CA GLU A 31 -8.16 12.63 6.37
C GLU A 31 -7.18 11.47 6.19
N ILE A 32 -7.51 10.30 6.73
CA ILE A 32 -6.63 9.13 6.71
C ILE A 32 -7.16 8.05 5.76
N GLY A 33 -6.47 7.86 4.64
CA GLY A 33 -6.65 6.69 3.77
C GLY A 33 -5.94 5.46 4.35
N ARG A 34 -6.57 4.30 4.28
CA ARG A 34 -6.01 3.03 4.76
C ARG A 34 -5.74 2.11 3.58
N ILE A 35 -4.48 1.76 3.36
CA ILE A 35 -4.05 0.87 2.29
C ILE A 35 -3.32 -0.31 2.91
N ALA A 36 -3.82 -1.51 2.65
CA ALA A 36 -3.17 -2.75 3.03
C ALA A 36 -2.70 -3.51 1.79
N ILE A 37 -1.49 -4.10 1.82
CA ILE A 37 -1.05 -4.99 0.74
C ILE A 37 -1.96 -6.22 0.71
N ARG A 38 -2.12 -6.88 1.86
CA ARG A 38 -2.92 -8.09 2.03
C ARG A 38 -4.05 -7.92 3.04
N GLY A 39 -5.11 -8.67 2.79
CA GLY A 39 -6.21 -8.86 3.75
C GLY A 39 -5.81 -9.74 4.92
N TRP A 40 -6.71 -9.82 5.89
CA TRP A 40 -6.67 -10.78 6.97
C TRP A 40 -7.71 -11.88 6.70
N ASP A 41 -7.26 -13.15 6.70
CA ASP A 41 -8.08 -14.33 6.41
C ASP A 41 -8.59 -15.06 7.68
N GLY A 42 -8.19 -14.59 8.88
CA GLY A 42 -8.63 -15.20 10.15
C GLY A 42 -10.05 -14.79 10.56
N GLY A 43 -10.77 -15.75 11.14
CA GLY A 43 -12.17 -15.63 11.57
C GLY A 43 -12.44 -14.62 12.68
N GLU A 44 -13.74 -14.43 12.91
CA GLU A 44 -14.47 -13.47 13.79
C GLU A 44 -13.68 -12.33 14.43
N VAL A 45 -14.12 -11.13 14.03
CA VAL A 45 -13.44 -9.88 14.26
C VAL A 45 -14.46 -8.96 14.94
N ASP A 46 -14.07 -8.39 16.08
CA ASP A 46 -14.76 -7.31 16.80
C ASP A 46 -15.37 -6.29 15.81
N GLU A 47 -16.57 -5.77 16.09
CA GLU A 47 -17.29 -4.82 15.23
C GLU A 47 -16.42 -3.64 14.77
N LEU A 48 -15.50 -3.21 15.65
CA LEU A 48 -14.53 -2.15 15.37
C LEU A 48 -13.58 -2.50 14.23
N ASP A 49 -13.09 -3.73 14.18
CA ASP A 49 -12.18 -4.19 13.13
C ASP A 49 -12.95 -4.54 11.84
N ALA A 50 -14.22 -4.94 11.94
CA ALA A 50 -15.10 -5.02 10.77
C ALA A 50 -15.30 -3.64 10.12
N ALA A 51 -15.45 -2.58 10.92
CA ALA A 51 -15.55 -1.21 10.43
C ALA A 51 -14.25 -0.75 9.74
N GLU A 52 -13.09 -1.04 10.33
CA GLU A 52 -11.78 -0.72 9.74
C GLU A 52 -11.54 -1.50 8.43
N ARG A 53 -11.92 -2.79 8.36
CA ARG A 53 -11.86 -3.58 7.12
C ARG A 53 -12.63 -2.93 5.98
N ARG A 54 -13.83 -2.40 6.25
CA ARG A 54 -14.66 -1.73 5.22
C ARG A 54 -14.04 -0.43 4.71
N ARG A 55 -13.22 0.24 5.52
CA ARG A 55 -12.52 1.49 5.16
C ARG A 55 -11.14 1.26 4.52
N THR A 56 -10.64 0.02 4.56
CA THR A 56 -9.31 -0.32 4.06
C THR A 56 -9.36 -0.79 2.61
N ARG A 57 -8.50 -0.21 1.77
CA ARG A 57 -8.29 -0.68 0.40
C ARG A 57 -7.18 -1.72 0.38
N TYR A 58 -7.43 -2.82 -0.31
CA TYR A 58 -6.53 -3.97 -0.39
C TYR A 58 -5.89 -4.06 -1.77
N VAL A 59 -4.56 -3.95 -1.83
CA VAL A 59 -3.80 -3.92 -3.09
C VAL A 59 -4.01 -5.21 -3.88
N LEU A 60 -3.85 -6.37 -3.23
CA LEU A 60 -3.91 -7.68 -3.88
C LEU A 60 -5.34 -8.23 -4.08
N ARG A 61 -6.38 -7.60 -3.50
CA ARG A 61 -7.76 -8.11 -3.59
C ARG A 61 -8.32 -8.13 -5.02
N GLY A 62 -7.80 -7.27 -5.90
CA GLY A 62 -8.16 -7.26 -7.33
C GLY A 62 -7.43 -8.31 -8.17
N GLY A 63 -6.57 -9.13 -7.56
CA GLY A 63 -5.76 -10.14 -8.24
C GLY A 63 -4.70 -9.54 -9.16
N THR A 64 -4.07 -10.41 -9.95
CA THR A 64 -2.98 -10.06 -10.89
C THR A 64 -3.44 -9.15 -12.02
N THR A 65 -4.70 -9.28 -12.46
CA THR A 65 -5.25 -8.45 -13.54
C THR A 65 -5.29 -6.97 -13.17
N ALA A 66 -5.73 -6.66 -11.94
CA ALA A 66 -5.77 -5.28 -11.45
C ALA A 66 -4.36 -4.66 -11.34
N LEU A 67 -3.35 -5.46 -10.99
CA LEU A 67 -1.96 -5.02 -10.96
C LEU A 67 -1.42 -4.75 -12.38
N LEU A 68 -1.63 -5.68 -13.32
CA LEU A 68 -1.18 -5.53 -14.70
C LEU A 68 -1.80 -4.31 -15.39
N VAL A 69 -3.12 -4.13 -15.24
CA VAL A 69 -3.80 -2.93 -15.75
C VAL A 69 -3.21 -1.66 -15.14
N SER A 70 -2.82 -1.72 -13.87
CA SER A 70 -2.21 -0.58 -13.20
C SER A 70 -0.81 -0.26 -13.72
N CYS A 71 0.03 -1.28 -13.90
CA CYS A 71 1.35 -1.14 -14.53
C CYS A 71 1.23 -0.57 -15.94
N LEU A 72 0.32 -1.10 -16.76
CA LEU A 72 0.11 -0.64 -18.14
C LEU A 72 -0.31 0.84 -18.17
N ARG A 73 -1.20 1.25 -17.26
CA ARG A 73 -1.62 2.65 -17.15
C ARG A 73 -0.44 3.56 -16.78
N VAL A 74 0.41 3.14 -15.84
CA VAL A 74 1.60 3.92 -15.46
C VAL A 74 2.64 3.94 -16.59
N LEU A 75 2.82 2.83 -17.30
CA LEU A 75 3.70 2.74 -18.47
C LEU A 75 3.28 3.74 -19.56
N ILE A 76 1.98 3.84 -19.85
CA ILE A 76 1.46 4.77 -20.87
C ILE A 76 1.56 6.23 -20.40
N ARG A 77 1.23 6.52 -19.13
CA ARG A 77 1.13 7.90 -18.62
C ARG A 77 2.45 8.49 -18.14
N ARG A 78 3.34 7.66 -17.60
CA ARG A 78 4.59 8.06 -16.92
C ARG A 78 5.72 7.03 -17.15
N PRO A 79 6.10 6.73 -18.41
CA PRO A 79 7.07 5.66 -18.72
C PRO A 79 8.43 5.86 -18.04
N ALA A 80 8.95 7.09 -18.03
CA ALA A 80 10.24 7.39 -17.40
C ALA A 80 10.26 7.11 -15.88
N ARG A 81 9.15 7.38 -15.19
CA ARG A 81 9.02 7.09 -13.74
C ARG A 81 8.97 5.59 -13.49
N LEU A 82 8.24 4.84 -14.33
CA LEU A 82 8.21 3.39 -14.23
C LEU A 82 9.58 2.76 -14.48
N LEU A 83 10.31 3.21 -15.51
CA LEU A 83 11.67 2.75 -15.78
C LEU A 83 12.62 3.05 -14.61
N SER A 84 12.49 4.24 -13.99
CA SER A 84 13.26 4.58 -12.80
C SER A 84 12.94 3.66 -11.62
N ALA A 85 11.66 3.33 -11.39
CA ALA A 85 11.25 2.41 -10.34
C ALA A 85 11.77 0.98 -10.59
N LEU A 86 11.71 0.51 -11.85
CA LEU A 86 12.28 -0.77 -12.25
C LEU A 86 13.80 -0.82 -12.08
N HIS A 87 14.50 0.28 -12.40
CA HIS A 87 15.93 0.38 -12.17
C HIS A 87 16.27 0.33 -10.68
N LEU A 88 15.50 1.04 -9.84
CA LEU A 88 15.66 0.99 -8.39
C LEU A 88 15.43 -0.43 -7.85
N ALA A 89 14.35 -1.09 -8.28
CA ALA A 89 14.04 -2.48 -7.91
C ALA A 89 15.17 -3.45 -8.30
N TRP A 90 15.74 -3.29 -9.49
CA TRP A 90 16.91 -4.06 -9.92
C TRP A 90 18.14 -3.80 -9.05
N MET A 91 18.42 -2.54 -8.71
CA MET A 91 19.52 -2.18 -7.83
C MET A 91 19.35 -2.76 -6.43
N MET A 92 18.13 -2.76 -5.89
CA MET A 92 17.80 -3.36 -4.60
C MET A 92 17.95 -4.88 -4.64
N SER A 93 17.56 -5.55 -5.73
CA SER A 93 17.64 -7.01 -5.82
C SER A 93 19.06 -7.57 -5.87
N ARG A 94 20.06 -6.79 -6.29
CA ARG A 94 21.45 -7.28 -6.47
C ARG A 94 22.12 -7.77 -5.17
N ARG A 95 21.66 -7.31 -4.01
CA ARG A 95 22.20 -7.68 -2.69
C ARG A 95 21.12 -8.15 -1.73
N ALA A 96 19.90 -8.35 -2.22
CA ALA A 96 18.79 -8.82 -1.41
C ALA A 96 18.82 -10.34 -1.28
N GLU A 97 18.33 -10.84 -0.14
CA GLU A 97 18.02 -12.26 0.04
C GLU A 97 16.84 -12.70 -0.86
N ARG A 98 16.00 -11.73 -1.27
CA ARG A 98 14.82 -11.98 -2.10
C ARG A 98 15.17 -11.90 -3.58
N PRO A 99 14.57 -12.75 -4.43
CA PRO A 99 14.83 -12.71 -5.86
C PRO A 99 14.22 -11.46 -6.50
N LEU A 100 14.79 -11.03 -7.63
CA LEU A 100 14.31 -9.88 -8.42
C LEU A 100 12.80 -9.88 -8.68
N LEU A 101 12.21 -11.04 -8.94
CA LEU A 101 10.78 -11.16 -9.21
C LEU A 101 9.92 -10.58 -8.07
N VAL A 102 10.37 -10.69 -6.81
CA VAL A 102 9.65 -10.13 -5.67
C VAL A 102 9.69 -8.60 -5.70
N HIS A 103 10.84 -8.01 -6.02
CA HIS A 103 10.97 -6.56 -6.17
C HIS A 103 10.12 -6.02 -7.33
N LEU A 104 10.02 -6.76 -8.44
CA LEU A 104 9.13 -6.41 -9.55
C LEU A 104 7.65 -6.45 -9.16
N VAL A 105 7.24 -7.39 -8.30
CA VAL A 105 5.88 -7.43 -7.75
C VAL A 105 5.61 -6.18 -6.90
N TYR A 106 6.58 -5.72 -6.11
CA TYR A 106 6.42 -4.49 -5.34
C TYR A 106 6.27 -3.25 -6.22
N VAL A 107 6.97 -3.17 -7.35
CA VAL A 107 6.75 -2.11 -8.35
C VAL A 107 5.31 -2.17 -8.88
N ALA A 108 4.77 -3.37 -9.11
CA ALA A 108 3.38 -3.52 -9.55
C ALA A 108 2.36 -3.10 -8.48
N GLU A 109 2.62 -3.43 -7.21
CA GLU A 109 1.83 -2.95 -6.06
C GLU A 109 1.87 -1.41 -5.97
N ALA A 110 3.06 -0.81 -6.12
CA ALA A 110 3.25 0.64 -6.13
C ALA A 110 2.48 1.33 -7.26
N CYS A 111 2.48 0.76 -8.48
CA CYS A 111 1.70 1.28 -9.61
C CYS A 111 0.20 1.33 -9.32
N ARG A 112 -0.31 0.36 -8.57
CA ARG A 112 -1.73 0.33 -8.16
C ARG A 112 -2.01 1.37 -7.08
N ILE A 113 -1.14 1.49 -6.08
CA ILE A 113 -1.25 2.48 -5.01
C ILE A 113 -1.19 3.91 -5.57
N LEU A 114 -0.33 4.16 -6.56
CA LEU A 114 -0.19 5.45 -7.22
C LEU A 114 -1.54 5.96 -7.76
N GLN A 115 -2.36 5.08 -8.33
CA GLN A 115 -3.69 5.47 -8.83
C GLN A 115 -4.61 5.96 -7.70
N TRP A 116 -4.55 5.31 -6.55
CA TRP A 116 -5.33 5.72 -5.38
C TRP A 116 -4.82 7.04 -4.84
N ILE A 117 -3.51 7.20 -4.69
CA ILE A 117 -2.88 8.46 -4.26
C ILE A 117 -3.30 9.63 -5.17
N GLU A 118 -3.24 9.44 -6.49
CA GLU A 118 -3.63 10.47 -7.46
C GLU A 118 -5.14 10.76 -7.41
N THR A 119 -5.98 9.72 -7.37
CA THR A 119 -7.45 9.87 -7.36
C THR A 119 -7.94 10.55 -6.09
N ASP A 120 -7.37 10.15 -4.95
CA ASP A 120 -7.71 10.65 -3.63
C ASP A 120 -7.01 11.98 -3.30
N ARG A 121 -6.05 12.43 -4.13
CA ARG A 121 -5.20 13.59 -3.86
C ARG A 121 -4.52 13.50 -2.50
N VAL A 122 -3.88 12.36 -2.25
CA VAL A 122 -3.11 12.13 -1.02
C VAL A 122 -1.87 13.00 -1.04
N ASP A 123 -1.66 13.76 0.04
CA ASP A 123 -0.51 14.65 0.21
C ASP A 123 0.72 13.89 0.72
N HIS A 124 0.51 12.86 1.54
CA HIS A 124 1.58 12.09 2.17
C HIS A 124 1.27 10.58 2.20
N LEU A 125 2.20 9.75 1.71
CA LEU A 125 2.16 8.30 1.86
C LEU A 125 3.02 7.91 3.07
N HIS A 126 2.38 7.37 4.10
CA HIS A 126 3.03 6.92 5.32
C HIS A 126 3.18 5.39 5.31
N ALA A 127 4.40 4.90 5.06
CA ALA A 127 4.73 3.49 5.23
C ALA A 127 4.92 3.20 6.72
N HIS A 128 3.96 2.49 7.32
CA HIS A 128 3.90 2.37 8.77
C HIS A 128 4.99 1.43 9.35
N PHE A 129 5.46 0.47 8.55
CA PHE A 129 6.54 -0.43 8.93
C PHE A 129 7.64 -0.41 7.87
N GLY A 130 8.90 -0.55 8.33
CA GLY A 130 10.11 -0.71 7.50
C GLY A 130 10.24 -2.08 6.81
N THR A 131 9.12 -2.75 6.53
CA THR A 131 9.07 -4.04 5.84
C THR A 131 8.85 -3.83 4.34
N ASN A 132 8.22 -4.79 3.64
CA ASN A 132 7.90 -4.66 2.21
C ASN A 132 7.07 -3.40 1.88
N SER A 133 6.23 -2.93 2.80
CA SER A 133 5.48 -1.68 2.62
C SER A 133 6.38 -0.45 2.41
N ALA A 134 7.57 -0.42 3.02
CA ALA A 134 8.50 0.69 2.83
C ALA A 134 9.09 0.69 1.42
N GLU A 135 9.47 -0.48 0.90
CA GLU A 135 9.95 -0.59 -0.47
C GLU A 135 8.87 -0.24 -1.50
N VAL A 136 7.63 -0.65 -1.27
CA VAL A 136 6.48 -0.30 -2.13
C VAL A 136 6.21 1.22 -2.12
N ALA A 137 6.60 1.94 -1.08
CA ALA A 137 6.40 3.39 -0.95
C ALA A 137 7.47 4.25 -1.62
N LEU A 138 8.62 3.67 -2.01
CA LEU A 138 9.72 4.35 -2.70
C LEU A 138 9.41 4.60 -4.19
#